data_AF-A0A8H7RNC6-F1
#
_entry.id   AF-A0A8H7RNC6-F1
#
_cell.length_a   1.000
_cell.length_b   1.000
_cell.length_c   1.000
_cell.angle_alpha   90.00
_cell.angle_beta   90.00
_cell.angle_gamma   90.00
#
_symmetry.space_group_name_H-M   'P 1'
#
loop_
_entity.id
_entity.type
_entity.pdbx_description
1 polymer ?
#
loop_
_entity_poly.entity_id
_entity_poly.type
_entity_poly.pdbx_seq_one_letter_code
_entity_poly.pdbx_strand_id
1 'polypeptide(L)'
;MDSGGGYLNEIDSNVDNITSIQQEHIEERHIDKIDEAYVNITRKFRKRAEKVGGYESLPELWQDFAPVILGTIHLKSPIQRLLNYTGDFHEFCDAFKEDTDLQEYKEYFDAMDFAWCRVLKDKNPTKTDKVRIVNILRDGQDRAANLGLQEVYPHATDIADDDFDE
;
A
#
# COMPACT_ATOMS: atom_id res chain seq x y z
N MET A 1 -45.84 -43.60 -16.95
CA MET A 1 -44.64 -44.17 -16.29
C MET A 1 -43.54 -44.05 -17.34
N ASP A 2 -42.76 -42.96 -17.26
CA ASP A 2 -41.42 -42.94 -16.62
C ASP A 2 -40.41 -43.55 -17.61
N SER A 3 -39.33 -42.90 -18.07
CA SER A 3 -38.48 -41.93 -17.38
C SER A 3 -37.77 -41.01 -18.36
N GLY A 4 -37.74 -39.72 -18.03
CA GLY A 4 -36.86 -38.74 -18.65
C GLY A 4 -35.44 -38.94 -18.15
N GLY A 5 -34.53 -39.31 -19.04
CA GLY A 5 -33.09 -39.26 -18.79
C GLY A 5 -32.64 -37.80 -18.81
N GLY A 6 -32.49 -37.20 -17.63
CA GLY A 6 -31.86 -35.90 -17.45
C GLY A 6 -30.36 -36.03 -17.67
N TYR A 7 -29.85 -35.37 -18.70
CA TYR A 7 -28.42 -35.09 -18.84
C TYR A 7 -28.06 -34.05 -17.78
N LEU A 8 -27.22 -34.43 -16.80
CA LEU A 8 -26.55 -33.47 -15.95
C LEU A 8 -25.53 -32.73 -16.82
N ASN A 9 -25.76 -31.43 -17.03
CA ASN A 9 -24.83 -30.55 -17.73
C ASN A 9 -23.55 -30.39 -16.89
N GLU A 10 -22.48 -31.10 -17.26
CA GLU A 10 -21.11 -30.90 -16.75
C GLU A 10 -20.44 -29.62 -17.30
N ILE A 11 -21.20 -28.73 -17.95
CA ILE A 11 -20.67 -27.56 -18.67
C ILE A 11 -20.55 -26.34 -17.74
N ASP A 12 -21.45 -26.18 -16.76
CA ASP A 12 -21.49 -24.97 -15.94
C ASP A 12 -20.29 -24.84 -14.99
N SER A 13 -19.82 -25.95 -14.40
CA SER A 13 -18.66 -25.94 -13.49
C SER A 13 -17.32 -25.65 -14.17
N ASN A 14 -17.23 -25.87 -15.49
CA ASN A 14 -15.99 -25.65 -16.24
C ASN A 14 -15.84 -24.18 -16.68
N VAL A 15 -16.95 -23.48 -16.98
CA VAL A 15 -16.92 -22.06 -17.37
C VAL A 15 -16.60 -21.15 -16.18
N ASP A 16 -17.15 -21.47 -15.00
CA ASP A 16 -16.86 -20.73 -13.76
C ASP A 16 -15.38 -20.91 -13.33
N ASN A 17 -14.84 -22.13 -13.46
CA ASN A 17 -13.43 -22.40 -13.20
C ASN A 17 -12.50 -21.68 -14.19
N ILE A 18 -12.83 -21.65 -15.49
CA ILE A 18 -12.03 -20.94 -16.49
C ILE A 18 -12.04 -19.42 -16.23
N THR A 19 -13.18 -18.86 -15.83
CA THR A 19 -13.31 -17.43 -15.51
C THR A 19 -12.54 -17.06 -14.24
N SER A 20 -12.60 -17.91 -13.19
CA SER A 20 -11.83 -17.74 -11.95
C SER A 20 -10.32 -17.76 -12.20
N ILE A 21 -9.83 -18.74 -12.98
CA ILE A 21 -8.41 -18.86 -13.32
C ILE A 21 -7.94 -17.63 -14.12
N GLN A 22 -8.72 -17.16 -15.08
CA GLN A 22 -8.38 -15.95 -15.84
C GLN A 22 -8.32 -14.70 -14.95
N GLN A 23 -9.21 -14.58 -13.97
CA GLN A 23 -9.23 -13.46 -13.05
C GLN A 23 -8.04 -13.50 -12.09
N GLU A 24 -7.65 -14.67 -11.59
CA GLU A 24 -6.42 -14.87 -10.82
C GLU A 24 -5.18 -14.46 -11.62
N HIS A 25 -5.07 -14.88 -12.89
CA HIS A 25 -3.96 -14.46 -13.77
C HIS A 25 -3.95 -12.96 -14.10
N ILE A 26 -5.10 -12.27 -14.07
CA ILE A 26 -5.16 -10.82 -14.24
C ILE A 26 -4.69 -10.14 -12.95
N GLU A 27 -5.11 -10.65 -11.79
CA GLU A 27 -4.68 -10.14 -10.48
C GLU A 27 -3.18 -10.33 -10.27
N GLU A 28 -2.63 -11.51 -10.57
CA GLU A 28 -1.19 -11.79 -10.50
C GLU A 28 -0.39 -10.83 -11.40
N ARG A 29 -0.79 -10.68 -12.67
CA ARG A 29 -0.12 -9.72 -13.58
C ARG A 29 -0.22 -8.28 -13.09
N HIS A 30 -1.28 -7.93 -12.37
CA HIS A 30 -1.40 -6.60 -11.77
C HIS A 30 -0.44 -6.42 -10.60
N ILE A 31 -0.35 -7.43 -9.73
CA ILE A 31 0.60 -7.49 -8.61
C ILE A 31 2.04 -7.39 -9.12
N ASP A 32 2.41 -8.17 -10.14
CA ASP A 32 3.76 -8.15 -10.72
C ASP A 32 4.15 -6.76 -11.23
N LYS A 33 3.21 -6.04 -11.85
CA LYS A 33 3.44 -4.65 -12.31
C LYS A 33 3.67 -3.68 -11.16
N ILE A 34 2.93 -3.84 -10.06
CA ILE A 34 3.11 -3.02 -8.85
C ILE A 34 4.49 -3.31 -8.25
N ASP A 35 4.84 -4.58 -8.10
CA ASP A 35 6.12 -5.00 -7.51
C ASP A 35 7.31 -4.56 -8.40
N GLU A 36 7.20 -4.66 -9.73
CA GLU A 36 8.21 -4.14 -10.67
C GLU A 36 8.37 -2.61 -10.56
N ALA A 37 7.26 -1.86 -10.52
CA ALA A 37 7.29 -0.41 -10.35
C ALA A 37 7.96 -0.02 -9.04
N TYR A 38 7.61 -0.69 -7.93
CA TYR A 38 8.23 -0.46 -6.63
C TYR A 38 9.75 -0.76 -6.61
N VAL A 39 10.17 -1.88 -7.22
CA VAL A 39 11.61 -2.19 -7.38
C VAL A 39 12.34 -1.12 -8.19
N ASN A 40 11.70 -0.56 -9.21
CA ASN A 40 12.28 0.53 -9.99
C ASN A 40 12.47 1.81 -9.17
N ILE A 41 11.50 2.15 -8.32
CA ILE A 41 11.55 3.31 -7.43
C ILE A 41 12.68 3.16 -6.42
N THR A 42 12.72 2.04 -5.69
CA THR A 42 13.78 1.78 -4.68
C THR A 42 15.18 1.75 -5.30
N ARG A 43 15.31 1.20 -6.51
CA ARG A 43 16.57 1.22 -7.28
C ARG A 43 16.96 2.64 -7.71
N LYS A 44 16.01 3.47 -8.16
CA LYS A 44 16.28 4.87 -8.54
C LYS A 44 16.59 5.73 -7.31
N PHE A 45 15.94 5.49 -6.18
CA PHE A 45 16.26 6.11 -4.90
C PHE A 45 17.66 5.74 -4.41
N ARG A 46 18.07 4.47 -4.50
CA ARG A 46 19.42 4.04 -4.13
C ARG A 46 20.51 4.78 -4.90
N LYS A 47 20.32 5.01 -6.20
CA LYS A 47 21.26 5.80 -7.01
C LYS A 47 21.46 7.21 -6.43
N ARG A 48 20.40 7.83 -5.88
CA ARG A 48 20.48 9.13 -5.21
C ARG A 48 21.35 9.04 -3.96
N ALA A 49 21.09 8.05 -3.11
CA ALA A 49 21.88 7.81 -1.90
C ALA A 49 23.38 7.59 -2.22
N GLU A 50 23.66 6.93 -3.35
CA GLU A 50 25.01 6.70 -3.87
C GLU A 50 25.61 7.91 -4.62
N LYS A 51 24.83 8.99 -4.81
CA LYS A 51 25.22 10.20 -5.56
C LYS A 51 25.63 9.95 -7.02
N VAL A 52 25.02 8.94 -7.65
CA VAL A 52 25.29 8.54 -9.05
C VAL A 52 24.11 8.84 -9.99
N GLY A 53 23.22 9.76 -9.60
CA GLY A 53 21.96 10.10 -10.26
C GLY A 53 20.76 9.67 -9.43
N GLY A 54 19.55 9.60 -10.00
CA GLY A 54 18.35 9.17 -9.28
C GLY A 54 17.28 10.24 -9.24
N TYR A 55 16.44 10.23 -8.21
CA TYR A 55 15.45 11.28 -7.98
C TYR A 55 16.14 12.57 -7.50
N GLU A 56 15.74 13.70 -8.07
CA GLU A 56 16.27 15.02 -7.71
C GLU A 56 15.53 15.61 -6.51
N SER A 57 14.23 15.34 -6.41
CA SER A 57 13.36 15.86 -5.34
C SER A 57 12.34 14.82 -4.87
N LEU A 58 11.75 15.04 -3.69
CA LEU A 58 10.68 14.18 -3.17
C LEU A 58 9.42 14.19 -4.06
N PRO A 59 8.96 15.33 -4.61
CA PRO A 59 7.85 15.35 -5.55
C PRO A 59 8.04 14.44 -6.77
N GLU A 60 9.26 14.39 -7.34
CA GLU A 60 9.56 13.49 -8.46
C GLU A 60 9.45 12.01 -8.04
N LEU A 61 9.95 11.66 -6.86
CA LEU A 61 9.80 10.32 -6.29
C LEU A 61 8.33 9.99 -6.06
N TRP A 62 7.59 10.92 -5.49
CA TRP A 62 6.18 10.74 -5.14
C TRP A 62 5.30 10.47 -6.36
N GLN A 63 5.59 11.10 -7.51
CA GLN A 63 4.89 10.86 -8.77
C GLN A 63 4.96 9.39 -9.23
N ASP A 64 6.08 8.70 -8.98
CA ASP A 64 6.22 7.28 -9.26
C ASP A 64 5.64 6.40 -8.14
N PHE A 65 5.74 6.87 -6.89
CA PHE A 65 5.38 6.09 -5.70
C PHE A 65 3.90 6.08 -5.34
N ALA A 66 3.19 7.21 -5.50
CA ALA A 66 1.76 7.30 -5.21
C ALA A 66 0.90 6.30 -6.02
N PRO A 67 1.14 6.07 -7.32
CA PRO A 67 0.43 5.05 -8.09
C PRO A 67 0.65 3.62 -7.56
N VAL A 68 1.84 3.30 -7.03
CA VAL A 68 2.13 2.00 -6.42
C VAL A 68 1.29 1.79 -5.17
N ILE A 69 1.20 2.81 -4.31
CA ILE A 69 0.34 2.78 -3.12
C ILE A 69 -1.13 2.60 -3.52
N LEU A 70 -1.62 3.41 -4.47
CA LEU A 70 -3.01 3.36 -4.92
C LEU A 70 -3.37 2.01 -5.57
N GLY A 71 -2.49 1.42 -6.36
CA GLY A 71 -2.69 0.06 -6.87
C GLY A 71 -2.73 -0.98 -5.75
N THR A 72 -1.89 -0.79 -4.74
CA THR A 72 -1.73 -1.74 -3.63
C THR A 72 -2.94 -1.81 -2.73
N ILE A 73 -3.56 -0.69 -2.35
CA ILE A 73 -4.69 -0.70 -1.40
C ILE A 73 -5.90 -1.51 -1.89
N HIS A 74 -6.00 -1.74 -3.20
CA HIS A 74 -7.07 -2.51 -3.82
C HIS A 74 -6.80 -4.02 -3.91
N LEU A 75 -5.56 -4.47 -3.65
CA LEU A 75 -5.19 -5.89 -3.71
C LEU A 75 -5.94 -6.72 -2.66
N LYS A 76 -6.06 -8.03 -2.90
CA LYS A 76 -6.63 -8.98 -1.92
C LYS A 76 -5.87 -8.96 -0.59
N SER A 77 -4.54 -8.91 -0.65
CA SER A 77 -3.66 -8.92 0.53
C SER A 77 -2.64 -7.76 0.50
N PRO A 78 -3.06 -6.53 0.89
CA PRO A 78 -2.25 -5.33 0.70
C PRO A 78 -1.32 -5.00 1.88
N ILE A 79 -1.63 -5.50 3.09
CA ILE A 79 -1.04 -5.03 4.35
C ILE A 79 0.48 -5.11 4.35
N GLN A 80 1.05 -6.27 4.01
CA GLN A 80 2.51 -6.46 4.06
C GLN A 80 3.25 -5.54 3.09
N ARG A 81 2.70 -5.29 1.90
CA ARG A 81 3.29 -4.36 0.94
C ARG A 81 3.21 -2.93 1.47
N LEU A 82 2.04 -2.52 1.96
CA LEU A 82 1.84 -1.17 2.46
C LEU A 82 2.69 -0.88 3.69
N LEU A 83 2.94 -1.86 4.57
CA LEU A 83 3.90 -1.74 5.67
C LEU A 83 5.31 -1.41 5.15
N ASN A 84 5.79 -2.17 4.16
CA ASN A 84 7.12 -1.93 3.56
C ASN A 84 7.18 -0.55 2.90
N TYR A 85 6.15 -0.19 2.14
CA TYR A 85 6.08 1.09 1.43
C TYR A 85 6.02 2.27 2.39
N THR A 86 5.34 2.11 3.52
CA THR A 86 5.28 3.15 4.56
C THR A 86 6.64 3.36 5.20
N GLY A 87 7.35 2.29 5.53
CA GLY A 87 8.72 2.37 6.04
C GLY A 87 9.68 3.04 5.05
N ASP A 88 9.62 2.65 3.78
CA ASP A 88 10.43 3.28 2.73
C ASP A 88 10.09 4.76 2.53
N PHE A 89 8.80 5.11 2.55
CA PHE A 89 8.36 6.51 2.48
C PHE A 89 8.97 7.36 3.60
N HIS A 90 9.01 6.81 4.80
CA HIS A 90 9.65 7.47 5.95
C HIS A 90 11.15 7.67 5.74
N GLU A 91 11.85 6.71 5.13
CA GLU A 91 13.26 6.86 4.75
C GLU A 91 13.44 7.90 3.63
N PHE A 92 12.52 7.95 2.67
CA PHE A 92 12.52 8.96 1.63
C PHE A 92 12.38 10.34 2.26
N CYS A 93 11.46 10.52 3.21
CA CYS A 93 11.27 11.80 3.88
C CYS A 93 12.57 12.32 4.53
N ASP A 94 13.31 11.45 5.22
CA ASP A 94 14.60 11.80 5.83
C ASP A 94 15.64 12.21 4.77
N ALA A 95 15.66 11.54 3.62
CA ALA A 95 16.63 11.75 2.56
C ALA A 95 16.43 13.04 1.75
N PHE A 96 15.24 13.64 1.82
CA PHE A 96 14.90 14.89 1.11
C PHE A 96 14.57 16.05 2.06
N LYS A 97 14.84 15.91 3.36
CA LYS A 97 14.47 16.88 4.42
C LYS A 97 14.99 18.30 4.21
N GLU A 98 16.08 18.48 3.44
CA GLU A 98 16.68 19.78 3.16
C GLU A 98 16.10 20.43 1.88
N ASP A 99 15.42 19.63 1.05
CA ASP A 99 15.06 19.98 -0.33
C ASP A 99 13.53 20.08 -0.56
N THR A 100 12.70 19.80 0.45
CA THR A 100 11.25 19.63 0.32
C THR A 100 10.48 20.58 1.23
N ASP A 101 9.38 21.16 0.73
CA ASP A 101 8.54 22.06 1.53
C ASP A 101 7.68 21.27 2.54
N LEU A 102 7.42 21.88 3.69
CA LEU A 102 6.57 21.33 4.75
C LEU A 102 5.16 21.02 4.25
N GLN A 103 4.62 21.87 3.37
CA GLN A 103 3.30 21.67 2.77
C GLN A 103 3.26 20.40 1.89
N GLU A 104 4.30 20.16 1.10
CA GLU A 104 4.42 18.95 0.26
C GLU A 104 4.47 17.70 1.13
N TYR A 105 5.25 17.72 2.22
CA TYR A 105 5.26 16.61 3.17
C TYR A 105 3.86 16.32 3.73
N LYS A 106 3.12 17.35 4.14
CA LYS A 106 1.78 17.17 4.72
C LYS A 106 0.86 16.44 3.74
N GLU A 107 0.88 16.83 2.47
CA GLU A 107 0.08 16.20 1.41
C GLU A 107 0.43 14.72 1.23
N TYR A 108 1.72 14.37 1.30
CA TYR A 108 2.16 12.97 1.16
C TYR A 108 1.79 12.13 2.39
N PHE A 109 1.94 12.68 3.60
CA PHE A 109 1.49 12.03 4.83
C PHE A 109 -0.03 11.82 4.84
N ASP A 110 -0.82 12.79 4.36
CA ASP A 110 -2.28 12.68 4.26
C ASP A 110 -2.72 11.63 3.24
N ALA A 111 -2.02 11.52 2.11
CA ALA A 111 -2.27 10.46 1.14
C ALA A 111 -1.97 9.07 1.71
N MET A 112 -0.90 8.94 2.50
CA MET A 112 -0.57 7.70 3.20
C MET A 112 -1.59 7.37 4.31
N ASP A 113 -2.07 8.37 5.04
CA ASP A 113 -3.15 8.22 6.04
C ASP A 113 -4.44 7.70 5.37
N PHE A 114 -4.82 8.28 4.24
CA PHE A 114 -5.94 7.81 3.43
C PHE A 114 -5.76 6.35 3.00
N ALA A 115 -4.57 5.98 2.51
CA ALA A 115 -4.28 4.62 2.06
C ALA A 115 -4.45 3.60 3.21
N TRP A 116 -3.92 3.91 4.40
CA TRP A 116 -4.10 3.08 5.58
C TRP A 116 -5.54 3.01 6.06
N CYS A 117 -6.25 4.13 6.10
CA CYS A 117 -7.68 4.16 6.40
C CYS A 117 -8.48 3.21 5.50
N ARG A 118 -8.16 3.19 4.19
CA ARG A 118 -8.82 2.31 3.24
C ARG A 118 -8.55 0.84 3.54
N VAL A 119 -7.29 0.47 3.79
CA VAL A 119 -6.90 -0.91 4.10
C VAL A 119 -7.51 -1.38 5.43
N LEU A 120 -7.46 -0.55 6.47
CA LEU A 120 -8.01 -0.86 7.79
C LEU A 120 -9.53 -1.13 7.72
N LYS A 121 -10.27 -0.34 6.94
CA LYS A 121 -11.73 -0.47 6.77
C LYS A 121 -12.14 -1.66 5.89
N ASP A 122 -11.40 -1.92 4.81
CA ASP A 122 -11.83 -2.89 3.79
C ASP A 122 -11.32 -4.31 4.04
N LYS A 123 -10.19 -4.47 4.75
CA LYS A 123 -9.42 -5.72 4.75
C LYS A 123 -9.45 -6.48 6.08
N ASN A 124 -10.11 -5.94 7.11
CA ASN A 124 -10.24 -6.56 8.44
C ASN A 124 -8.91 -7.13 8.97
N PRO A 125 -7.89 -6.29 9.17
CA PRO A 125 -6.57 -6.74 9.62
C PRO A 125 -6.64 -7.48 10.96
N THR A 126 -5.76 -8.45 11.14
CA THR A 126 -5.66 -9.18 12.41
C THR A 126 -5.13 -8.28 13.53
N LYS A 127 -5.28 -8.69 14.80
CA LYS A 127 -4.68 -7.96 15.94
C LYS A 127 -3.16 -7.77 15.75
N THR A 128 -2.47 -8.78 15.24
CA THR A 128 -1.03 -8.70 14.95
C THR A 128 -0.75 -7.67 13.85
N ASP A 129 -1.56 -7.63 12.79
CA ASP A 129 -1.41 -6.62 11.74
C ASP A 129 -1.65 -5.21 12.29
N LYS A 130 -2.69 -5.01 13.11
CA LYS A 130 -2.97 -3.72 13.75
C LYS A 130 -1.80 -3.21 14.58
N VAL A 131 -1.19 -4.05 15.42
CA VAL A 131 0.02 -3.67 16.18
C VAL A 131 1.15 -3.22 15.26
N ARG A 132 1.40 -3.93 14.15
CA ARG A 132 2.45 -3.58 13.18
C ARG A 132 2.14 -2.28 12.46
N ILE A 133 0.87 -2.05 12.13
CA ILE A 133 0.40 -0.81 11.50
C ILE A 133 0.60 0.36 12.47
N VAL A 134 0.11 0.26 13.70
CA VAL A 134 0.28 1.30 14.73
C VAL A 134 1.75 1.65 14.93
N ASN A 135 2.63 0.65 15.03
CA ASN A 135 4.06 0.88 15.21
C ASN A 135 4.65 1.67 14.03
N ILE A 136 4.36 1.29 12.77
CA ILE A 136 4.91 2.02 11.63
C ILE A 136 4.31 3.44 11.52
N LEU A 137 3.04 3.63 11.86
CA LEU A 137 2.43 4.97 11.87
C LEU A 137 3.06 5.88 12.92
N ARG A 138 3.34 5.35 14.12
CA ARG A 138 4.05 6.07 15.19
C ARG A 138 5.47 6.44 14.78
N ASP A 139 6.21 5.52 14.15
CA ASP A 139 7.54 5.83 13.60
C ASP A 139 7.46 7.01 12.60
N GLY A 140 6.40 7.05 11.80
CA GLY A 140 6.15 8.14 10.87
C GLY A 140 5.76 9.46 11.56
N GLN A 141 5.01 9.41 12.65
CA GLN A 141 4.68 10.58 13.48
C GLN A 141 5.95 11.20 14.11
N ASP A 142 6.84 10.36 14.65
CA ASP A 142 8.12 10.82 15.22
C ASP A 142 9.00 11.49 14.15
N ARG A 143 9.05 10.93 12.94
CA ARG A 143 9.79 11.52 11.81
C ARG A 143 9.16 12.82 11.32
N ALA A 144 7.84 12.86 11.18
CA ALA A 144 7.11 14.07 10.81
C ALA A 144 7.34 15.20 11.82
N ALA A 145 7.33 14.88 13.12
CA ALA A 145 7.64 15.84 14.18
C ALA A 145 9.04 16.44 14.03
N ASN A 146 10.03 15.64 13.64
CA ASN A 146 11.40 16.13 13.36
C ASN A 146 11.47 17.05 12.13
N LEU A 147 10.52 16.95 11.21
CA LEU A 147 10.36 17.85 10.07
C LEU A 147 9.54 19.11 10.40
N GLY A 148 8.98 19.19 11.61
CA GLY A 148 8.10 20.29 12.03
C GLY A 148 6.63 20.09 11.66
N LEU A 149 6.25 18.91 11.19
CA LEU A 149 4.84 18.53 11.00
C LEU A 149 4.25 17.97 12.29
N GLN A 150 3.03 18.39 12.59
CA GLN A 150 2.22 17.81 13.66
C GLN A 150 1.03 17.08 13.03
N GLU A 151 0.50 16.10 13.77
CA GLU A 151 -0.77 15.44 13.43
C GLU A 151 -0.76 14.74 12.05
N VAL A 152 0.23 13.89 11.80
CA VAL A 152 0.21 12.96 10.67
C VAL A 152 -0.40 11.62 11.08
N TYR A 153 -1.03 10.93 10.12
CA TYR A 153 -1.77 9.69 10.34
C TYR A 153 -2.88 9.72 11.39
N PRO A 154 -3.61 10.84 11.62
CA PRO A 154 -4.57 10.91 12.72
C PRO A 154 -5.67 9.85 12.57
N HIS A 155 -6.25 9.73 11.37
CA HIS A 155 -7.39 8.85 11.16
C HIS A 155 -7.00 7.36 11.15
N ALA A 156 -5.88 7.01 10.50
CA ALA A 156 -5.44 5.62 10.45
C ALA A 156 -5.01 5.11 11.82
N THR A 157 -4.40 5.97 12.64
CA THR A 157 -4.01 5.63 14.01
C THR A 157 -5.27 5.36 14.85
N ASP A 158 -6.26 6.25 14.81
CA ASP A 158 -7.53 6.07 15.55
C ASP A 158 -8.22 4.75 15.18
N ILE A 159 -8.36 4.44 13.88
CA ILE A 159 -9.01 3.19 13.42
C ILE A 159 -8.20 1.94 13.82
N ALA A 160 -6.88 2.02 13.80
CA ALA A 160 -6.03 0.90 14.16
C ALA A 160 -6.02 0.66 15.67
N ASP A 161 -6.16 1.73 16.47
CA ASP A 161 -6.13 1.70 17.93
C ASP A 161 -7.51 1.37 18.58
N ASP A 162 -8.64 1.60 17.89
CA ASP A 162 -10.02 1.38 18.38
C ASP A 162 -10.31 -0.03 18.98
N ASP A 163 -9.50 -1.06 18.67
CA ASP A 163 -9.66 -2.43 19.19
C ASP A 163 -8.85 -2.74 20.47
N PHE A 164 -7.98 -1.83 20.93
CA PHE A 164 -7.19 -2.02 22.16
C PHE A 164 -7.91 -1.53 23.42
N ASP A 165 -9.02 -0.81 23.25
CA ASP A 165 -9.79 -0.19 24.34
C ASP A 165 -11.02 -1.00 24.79
N GLU A 166 -11.20 -2.25 24.31
CA GLU A 166 -12.22 -3.21 24.79
C GLU A 166 -11.67 -4.32 25.71
#